data_AF-A0A9W8QHA7-F1
#
_entry.id   AF-A0A9W8QHA7-F1
#
_cell.length_a   1.000
_cell.length_b   1.000
_cell.length_c   1.000
_cell.angle_alpha   90.00
_cell.angle_beta   90.00
_cell.angle_gamma   90.00
#
_symmetry.space_group_name_H-M   'P 1'
#
loop_
_entity.id
_entity.type
_entity.pdbx_description
1 polymer ?
#
loop_
_entity_poly.entity_id
_entity_poly.type
_entity_poly.pdbx_seq_one_letter_code
_entity_poly.pdbx_strand_id
1 'polypeptide(L)'
;MNSLTRRLDKYGGKITKEEIEAAFCETEAARQEHVEYSRKTSFDMQESQAMQNKMFVTVFPLVAKNMSLDAKHDVSRSVMFNTAKLEKLPLPYRPHFIPFQDELPAKKIANGLWNAGAVAAYAGLWVGAKALCTSNDAPASFLKTIFRHLTGLGQNSVPASGSATPAALYTTSLLSTMAVYWTLERYRRCNRQAMLGPLTKHTVFYSMAADVVGASAVVPAYLSLSAIKSAGAVATIMVGRPVRLAAIKSLVPATIVSFAIAAVAFWVAAPSKGGVEATSLWRLAPLLIAPVTQIIYSQTKDEQLLKNDKKGFLDIDNSDLPALKSLYGALTGAAAAAHLGFVVMPWLNGSSLPTLPLDMFRNREVFVLAGSLLGGAITSIVGTRLQGYVTTRGAVRTGLLSLLALPVVGPAAVFTGVRYWKEVTTAKFCFWKPEKDSSKA
;
A
#
# COMPACT_ATOMS: atom_id res chain seq x y z
N MET A 1 12.78 -30.96 5.63
CA MET A 1 11.74 -31.70 6.40
C MET A 1 11.96 -33.21 6.38
N ASN A 2 13.04 -33.70 5.77
CA ASN A 2 13.38 -35.12 5.71
C ASN A 2 14.70 -35.38 6.47
N SER A 3 14.74 -35.14 7.78
CA SER A 3 15.96 -35.38 8.58
C SER A 3 16.43 -36.83 8.48
N LEU A 4 15.50 -37.80 8.54
CA LEU A 4 15.80 -39.23 8.44
C LEU A 4 16.43 -39.55 7.09
N THR A 5 15.84 -39.10 6.00
CA THR A 5 16.36 -39.32 4.66
C THR A 5 17.74 -38.67 4.47
N ARG A 6 17.94 -37.43 4.94
CA ARG A 6 19.25 -36.76 4.88
C ARG A 6 20.32 -37.52 5.67
N ARG A 7 19.96 -38.08 6.82
CA ARG A 7 20.87 -38.89 7.64
C ARG A 7 21.16 -40.24 6.99
N LEU A 8 20.15 -40.91 6.42
CA LEU A 8 20.33 -42.13 5.64
C LEU A 8 21.31 -41.92 4.48
N ASP A 9 21.20 -40.81 3.76
CA ASP A 9 22.13 -40.46 2.67
C ASP A 9 23.53 -40.18 3.21
N LYS A 10 23.63 -39.40 4.28
CA LYS A 10 24.90 -39.02 4.91
C LYS A 10 25.69 -40.25 5.41
N TYR A 11 25.00 -41.26 5.94
CA TYR A 11 25.62 -42.43 6.55
C TYR A 11 25.51 -43.72 5.69
N GLY A 12 25.20 -43.61 4.40
CA GLY A 12 25.17 -44.76 3.49
C GLY A 12 24.16 -45.85 3.90
N GLY A 13 23.02 -45.45 4.46
CA GLY A 13 21.96 -46.34 4.93
C GLY A 13 22.20 -46.97 6.30
N LYS A 14 23.38 -46.81 6.91
CA LYS A 14 23.71 -47.32 8.24
C LYS A 14 23.63 -46.21 9.27
N ILE A 15 22.44 -46.02 9.85
CA ILE A 15 22.19 -45.04 10.91
C ILE A 15 22.05 -45.73 12.25
N THR A 16 22.60 -45.12 13.31
CA THR A 16 22.42 -45.63 14.67
C THR A 16 21.02 -45.32 15.19
N LYS A 17 20.64 -45.94 16.30
CA LYS A 17 19.37 -45.67 16.97
C LYS A 17 19.26 -44.19 17.39
N GLU A 18 20.35 -43.62 17.90
CA GLU A 18 20.42 -42.23 18.35
C GLU A 18 20.22 -41.26 17.18
N GLU A 19 20.80 -41.58 16.01
CA GLU A 19 20.62 -40.79 14.80
C GLU A 19 19.18 -40.84 14.28
N ILE A 20 18.50 -41.99 14.42
CA ILE A 20 17.08 -42.16 14.11
C ILE A 20 16.22 -41.31 15.05
N GLU A 21 16.42 -41.43 16.37
CA GLU A 21 15.67 -40.68 17.38
C GLU A 21 15.82 -39.17 17.16
N ALA A 22 17.05 -38.70 16.98
CA ALA A 22 17.28 -37.28 16.70
C ALA A 22 16.70 -36.83 15.35
N ALA A 23 16.58 -37.73 14.36
CA ALA A 23 15.85 -37.43 13.12
C ALA A 23 14.35 -37.22 13.39
N PHE A 24 13.72 -38.09 14.17
CA PHE A 24 12.32 -37.96 14.53
C PHE A 24 12.06 -36.74 15.39
N CYS A 25 12.90 -36.45 16.39
CA CYS A 25 12.81 -35.22 17.19
C CYS A 25 12.92 -33.96 16.31
N GLU A 26 13.82 -33.92 15.32
CA GLU A 26 13.91 -32.80 14.38
C GLU A 26 12.65 -32.67 13.51
N THR A 27 12.07 -33.79 13.10
CA THR A 27 10.83 -33.81 12.30
C THR A 27 9.62 -33.35 13.11
N GLU A 28 9.52 -33.81 14.36
CA GLU A 28 8.50 -33.40 15.32
C GLU A 28 8.61 -31.90 15.60
N ALA A 29 9.80 -31.41 15.97
CA ALA A 29 10.04 -29.99 16.22
C ALA A 29 9.68 -29.11 15.00
N ALA A 30 9.93 -29.59 13.79
CA ALA A 30 9.57 -28.89 12.56
C ALA A 30 8.06 -28.94 12.22
N ARG A 31 7.28 -29.86 12.80
CA ARG A 31 5.85 -30.06 12.52
C ARG A 31 4.92 -29.59 13.63
N GLN A 32 5.37 -29.67 14.87
CA GLN A 32 4.55 -29.49 16.06
C GLN A 32 3.78 -28.17 16.01
N GLU A 33 4.47 -27.05 15.74
CA GLU A 33 3.85 -25.72 15.66
C GLU A 33 2.73 -25.67 14.62
N HIS A 34 2.94 -26.24 13.44
CA HIS A 34 1.94 -26.24 12.37
C HIS A 34 0.75 -27.15 12.71
N VAL A 35 0.98 -28.31 13.30
CA VAL A 35 -0.07 -29.24 13.74
C VAL A 35 -0.91 -28.62 14.84
N GLU A 36 -0.28 -28.00 15.84
CA GLU A 36 -0.98 -27.30 16.92
C GLU A 36 -1.78 -26.11 16.39
N TYR A 37 -1.20 -25.32 15.48
CA TYR A 37 -1.89 -24.23 14.81
C TYR A 37 -3.11 -24.72 14.01
N SER A 38 -2.94 -25.78 13.23
CA SER A 38 -4.02 -26.39 12.46
C SER A 38 -5.13 -26.91 13.38
N ARG A 39 -4.76 -27.61 14.46
CA ARG A 39 -5.71 -28.15 15.45
C ARG A 39 -6.51 -27.02 16.10
N LYS A 40 -5.82 -25.98 16.59
CA LYS A 40 -6.46 -24.82 17.22
C LYS A 40 -7.40 -24.10 16.24
N THR A 41 -6.93 -23.85 15.01
CA THR A 41 -7.73 -23.17 13.98
C THR A 41 -8.98 -23.98 13.62
N SER A 42 -8.88 -25.32 13.57
CA SER A 42 -10.04 -26.19 13.36
C SER A 42 -11.05 -26.11 14.51
N PHE A 43 -10.59 -26.06 15.77
CA PHE A 43 -11.47 -25.85 16.92
C PHE A 43 -12.14 -24.48 16.89
N ASP A 44 -11.39 -23.40 16.66
CA ASP A 44 -11.92 -22.04 16.56
C ASP A 44 -12.96 -21.93 15.44
N MET A 45 -12.69 -22.57 14.29
CA MET A 45 -13.63 -22.65 13.17
C MET A 45 -14.90 -23.40 13.56
N GLN A 46 -14.77 -24.57 14.20
CA GLN A 46 -15.92 -25.37 14.64
C GLN A 46 -16.75 -24.62 15.68
N GLU A 47 -16.13 -23.95 16.65
CA GLU A 47 -16.81 -23.12 17.64
C GLU A 47 -17.60 -21.99 16.97
N SER A 48 -16.99 -21.31 15.99
CA SER A 48 -17.63 -20.24 15.24
C SER A 48 -18.81 -20.72 14.38
N GLN A 49 -18.68 -21.88 13.75
CA GLN A 49 -19.73 -22.49 12.92
C GLN A 49 -20.87 -23.07 13.74
N ALA A 50 -20.56 -23.63 14.92
CA ALA A 50 -21.54 -24.12 15.88
C ALA A 50 -22.19 -22.98 16.70
N MET A 51 -21.75 -21.73 16.50
CA MET A 51 -22.28 -20.55 17.19
C MET A 51 -22.26 -20.69 18.72
N GLN A 52 -21.21 -21.29 19.28
CA GLN A 52 -21.21 -21.71 20.70
C GLN A 52 -21.33 -20.54 21.70
N ASN A 53 -21.01 -19.31 21.30
CA ASN A 53 -21.11 -18.13 22.14
C ASN A 53 -21.92 -17.00 21.50
N LYS A 54 -22.45 -16.09 22.33
CA LYS A 54 -23.31 -14.97 21.89
C LYS A 54 -22.61 -14.03 20.89
N MET A 55 -21.28 -13.90 20.99
CA MET A 55 -20.49 -13.11 20.05
C MET A 55 -20.57 -13.72 18.65
N PHE A 56 -20.38 -15.03 18.50
CA PHE A 56 -20.53 -15.70 17.22
C PHE A 56 -21.96 -15.64 16.70
N VAL A 57 -22.98 -15.91 17.53
CA VAL A 57 -24.39 -15.78 17.12
C VAL A 57 -24.72 -14.40 16.54
N THR A 58 -24.16 -13.33 17.13
CA THR A 58 -24.51 -11.96 16.74
C THR A 58 -23.62 -11.42 15.62
N VAL A 59 -22.31 -11.64 15.72
CA VAL A 59 -21.29 -11.02 14.86
C VAL A 59 -20.98 -11.89 13.64
N PHE A 60 -20.92 -13.22 13.80
CA PHE A 60 -20.50 -14.10 12.72
C PHE A 60 -21.44 -14.05 11.51
N PRO A 61 -22.79 -14.06 11.63
CA PRO A 61 -23.67 -13.91 10.48
C PRO A 61 -23.46 -12.58 9.74
N LEU A 62 -23.25 -11.49 10.48
CA LEU A 62 -23.00 -10.16 9.92
C LEU A 62 -21.67 -10.13 9.16
N VAL A 63 -20.62 -10.71 9.74
CA VAL A 63 -19.30 -10.80 9.10
C VAL A 63 -19.36 -11.74 7.90
N ALA A 64 -19.84 -12.97 8.05
CA ALA A 64 -19.89 -14.00 7.02
C ALA A 64 -20.76 -13.62 5.81
N LYS A 65 -21.86 -12.87 6.03
CA LYS A 65 -22.70 -12.32 4.94
C LYS A 65 -21.94 -11.27 4.12
N ASN A 66 -21.07 -10.49 4.77
CA ASN A 66 -20.32 -9.40 4.14
C ASN A 66 -18.91 -9.81 3.69
N MET A 67 -18.42 -10.98 4.10
CA MET A 67 -17.15 -11.52 3.65
C MET A 67 -17.23 -11.94 2.18
N SER A 68 -16.24 -11.49 1.41
CA SER A 68 -16.03 -12.00 0.06
C SER A 68 -15.65 -13.47 0.05
N LEU A 69 -15.78 -14.11 -1.12
CA LEU A 69 -15.30 -15.47 -1.33
C LEU A 69 -13.81 -15.61 -1.02
N ASP A 70 -12.99 -14.63 -1.42
CA ASP A 70 -11.55 -14.61 -1.14
C ASP A 70 -11.25 -14.52 0.36
N ALA A 71 -12.01 -13.70 1.11
CA ALA A 71 -11.87 -13.61 2.56
C ALA A 71 -12.26 -14.92 3.25
N LYS A 72 -13.33 -15.59 2.77
CA LYS A 72 -13.73 -16.91 3.29
C LYS A 72 -12.65 -17.97 3.02
N HIS A 73 -12.11 -17.98 1.81
CA HIS A 73 -11.00 -18.86 1.47
C HIS A 73 -9.76 -18.57 2.32
N ASP A 74 -9.47 -17.32 2.66
CA ASP A 74 -8.29 -16.99 3.46
C ASP A 74 -8.31 -17.64 4.84
N VAL A 75 -9.48 -17.64 5.52
CA VAL A 75 -9.62 -18.29 6.83
C VAL A 75 -9.32 -19.78 6.73
N SER A 76 -9.71 -20.45 5.64
CA SER A 76 -9.39 -21.86 5.42
C SER A 76 -7.96 -22.11 4.93
N ARG A 77 -7.36 -21.11 4.26
CA ARG A 77 -6.06 -21.25 3.60
C ARG A 77 -4.88 -21.13 4.54
N SER A 78 -4.99 -20.40 5.66
CA SER A 78 -3.87 -20.26 6.59
C SER A 78 -3.36 -21.60 7.12
N VAL A 79 -4.25 -22.60 7.23
CA VAL A 79 -3.93 -23.99 7.59
C VAL A 79 -3.18 -24.73 6.47
N MET A 80 -3.37 -24.34 5.21
CA MET A 80 -2.74 -24.98 4.06
C MET A 80 -1.33 -24.43 3.77
N PHE A 81 -1.04 -23.20 4.21
CA PHE A 81 0.27 -22.57 4.03
C PHE A 81 1.25 -22.97 5.14
N ASN A 82 2.56 -22.80 4.90
CA ASN A 82 3.65 -23.23 5.78
C ASN A 82 3.88 -24.74 5.92
N THR A 83 3.34 -25.55 5.00
CA THR A 83 3.78 -26.95 4.88
C THR A 83 5.20 -26.99 4.33
N ALA A 84 6.07 -27.82 4.92
CA ALA A 84 7.43 -27.94 4.41
C ALA A 84 7.51 -29.04 3.33
N LYS A 85 8.35 -28.76 2.33
CA LYS A 85 8.60 -29.63 1.20
C LYS A 85 9.30 -30.92 1.61
N LEU A 86 8.86 -32.01 1.01
CA LEU A 86 9.54 -33.30 1.07
C LEU A 86 10.62 -33.33 -0.02
N GLU A 87 11.89 -33.24 0.39
CA GLU A 87 13.05 -33.07 -0.51
C GLU A 87 13.20 -34.16 -1.57
N LYS A 88 12.77 -35.40 -1.29
CA LYS A 88 12.89 -36.56 -2.20
C LYS A 88 11.59 -36.96 -2.89
N LEU A 89 10.50 -36.26 -2.62
CA LEU A 89 9.26 -36.54 -3.33
C LEU A 89 9.27 -35.71 -4.62
N PRO A 90 9.24 -36.32 -5.81
CA PRO A 90 9.10 -35.56 -7.04
C PRO A 90 7.77 -34.80 -6.99
N LEU A 91 7.86 -33.47 -6.95
CA LEU A 91 6.70 -32.60 -7.02
C LEU A 91 6.51 -32.23 -8.49
N PRO A 92 5.48 -32.76 -9.17
CA PRO A 92 5.19 -32.31 -10.52
C PRO A 92 4.88 -30.82 -10.47
N TYR A 93 5.50 -30.08 -11.39
CA TYR A 93 5.19 -28.66 -11.51
C TYR A 93 3.70 -28.49 -11.81
N ARG A 94 3.04 -27.64 -11.03
CA ARG A 94 1.67 -27.21 -11.26
C ARG A 94 1.63 -25.69 -11.22
N PRO A 95 1.08 -25.03 -12.25
CA PRO A 95 0.84 -23.59 -12.20
C PRO A 95 0.04 -23.25 -10.95
N HIS A 96 0.56 -22.32 -10.16
CA HIS A 96 -0.10 -21.85 -8.95
C HIS A 96 0.06 -20.32 -8.84
N PHE A 97 -0.91 -19.69 -8.16
CA PHE A 97 -0.97 -18.24 -8.04
C PHE A 97 -0.16 -17.69 -6.88
N ILE A 98 0.17 -18.57 -5.93
CA ILE A 98 0.78 -18.23 -4.66
C ILE A 98 2.05 -19.07 -4.60
N PRO A 99 3.23 -18.45 -4.67
CA PRO A 99 4.47 -19.20 -4.59
C PRO A 99 4.53 -19.96 -3.27
N PHE A 100 5.02 -21.19 -3.33
CA PHE A 100 5.34 -21.95 -2.15
C PHE A 100 6.49 -21.29 -1.39
N GLN A 101 6.61 -21.63 -0.11
CA GLN A 101 7.61 -21.01 0.76
C GLN A 101 9.04 -21.24 0.29
N ASP A 102 9.30 -22.39 -0.35
CA ASP A 102 10.60 -22.78 -0.89
C ASP A 102 10.89 -22.18 -2.28
N GLU A 103 9.88 -21.61 -2.95
CA GLU A 103 10.05 -20.91 -4.23
C GLU A 103 10.37 -19.42 -4.03
N LEU A 104 10.17 -18.90 -2.82
CA LEU A 104 10.50 -17.53 -2.46
C LEU A 104 12.01 -17.38 -2.19
N PRO A 105 12.62 -16.25 -2.59
CA PRO A 105 14.06 -16.04 -2.40
C PRO A 105 14.48 -15.90 -0.93
N ALA A 106 13.54 -15.70 -0.02
CA ALA A 106 13.80 -15.70 1.41
C ALA A 106 12.62 -16.29 2.21
N LYS A 107 12.94 -16.87 3.37
CA LYS A 107 11.91 -17.30 4.34
C LYS A 107 11.10 -16.09 4.82
N LYS A 108 9.78 -16.29 4.93
CA LYS A 108 8.88 -15.35 5.58
C LYS A 108 9.28 -15.14 7.04
N ILE A 109 9.06 -13.93 7.52
CA ILE A 109 9.32 -13.54 8.90
C ILE A 109 8.00 -13.07 9.50
N ALA A 110 7.70 -13.48 10.74
CA ALA A 110 6.53 -13.01 11.46
C ALA A 110 6.54 -11.47 11.55
N ASN A 111 5.41 -10.85 11.22
CA ASN A 111 5.33 -9.40 10.97
C ASN A 111 4.68 -8.60 12.12
N GLY A 112 4.21 -9.26 13.19
CA GLY A 112 3.42 -8.63 14.25
C GLY A 112 4.10 -7.40 14.87
N LEU A 113 5.34 -7.56 15.34
CA LEU A 113 6.12 -6.45 15.92
C LEU A 113 6.42 -5.35 14.91
N TRP A 114 6.65 -5.70 13.64
CA TRP A 114 6.92 -4.71 12.60
C TRP A 114 5.72 -3.83 12.32
N ASN A 115 4.51 -4.40 12.26
CA ASN A 115 3.30 -3.63 12.01
C ASN A 115 2.98 -2.72 13.19
N ALA A 116 3.15 -3.19 14.43
CA ALA A 116 3.04 -2.34 15.62
C ALA A 116 4.08 -1.21 15.58
N GLY A 117 5.33 -1.51 15.22
CA GLY A 117 6.39 -0.52 15.05
C GLY A 117 6.10 0.50 13.95
N ALA A 118 5.52 0.08 12.82
CA ALA A 118 5.11 0.99 11.76
C ALA A 118 4.00 1.94 12.20
N VAL A 119 2.97 1.42 12.89
CA VAL A 119 1.89 2.24 13.47
C VAL A 119 2.45 3.23 14.49
N ALA A 120 3.32 2.76 15.38
CA ALA A 120 4.01 3.61 16.35
C ALA A 120 4.88 4.67 15.67
N ALA A 121 5.54 4.35 14.56
CA ALA A 121 6.33 5.31 13.79
C ALA A 121 5.48 6.40 13.13
N TYR A 122 4.30 6.06 12.58
CA TYR A 122 3.38 7.08 12.05
C TYR A 122 2.80 7.96 13.15
N ALA A 123 2.47 7.40 14.31
CA ALA A 123 2.04 8.16 15.48
C ALA A 123 3.17 9.07 16.00
N GLY A 124 4.38 8.53 16.10
CA GLY A 124 5.59 9.25 16.49
C GLY A 124 5.94 10.38 15.53
N LEU A 125 5.75 10.19 14.22
CA LEU A 125 5.90 11.25 13.22
C LEU A 125 4.94 12.41 13.49
N TRP A 126 3.69 12.11 13.85
CA TRP A 126 2.70 13.15 14.16
C TRP A 126 3.05 13.92 15.44
N VAL A 127 3.51 13.22 16.48
CA VAL A 127 3.97 13.82 17.74
C VAL A 127 5.24 14.66 17.52
N GLY A 128 6.23 14.12 16.80
CA GLY A 128 7.46 14.81 16.46
C GLY A 128 7.21 16.06 15.61
N ALA A 129 6.28 15.99 14.67
CA ALA A 129 5.86 17.16 13.90
C ALA A 129 5.27 18.26 14.78
N LYS A 130 4.48 17.91 15.82
CA LYS A 130 3.96 18.90 16.78
C LYS A 130 5.07 19.58 17.59
N ALA A 131 6.18 18.88 17.85
CA ALA A 131 7.33 19.42 18.57
C ALA A 131 8.28 20.25 17.69
N LEU A 132 8.46 19.85 16.42
CA LEU A 132 9.48 20.42 15.52
C LEU A 132 8.94 21.48 14.55
N CYS A 133 7.64 21.42 14.21
CA CYS A 133 7.03 22.35 13.27
C CYS A 133 6.50 23.57 14.00
N THR A 134 6.90 24.76 13.56
CA THR A 134 6.55 26.03 14.20
C THR A 134 5.21 26.59 13.72
N SER A 135 4.69 26.10 12.59
CA SER A 135 3.42 26.53 12.02
C SER A 135 2.42 25.37 11.96
N ASN A 136 1.22 25.63 12.48
CA ASN A 136 0.04 24.79 12.30
C ASN A 136 -0.80 25.23 11.08
N ASP A 137 -0.26 26.09 10.21
CA ASP A 137 -0.97 26.60 9.05
C ASP A 137 -1.13 25.46 8.03
N ALA A 138 -2.22 24.72 8.16
CA ALA A 138 -2.69 23.89 7.07
C ALA A 138 -3.01 24.83 5.89
N PRO A 139 -2.57 24.50 4.65
CA PRO A 139 -3.00 25.27 3.49
C PRO A 139 -4.52 25.35 3.47
N ALA A 140 -5.08 26.47 3.03
CA ALA A 140 -6.52 26.69 3.02
C ALA A 140 -7.25 25.48 2.42
N SER A 141 -8.20 24.93 3.18
CA SER A 141 -9.04 23.81 2.74
C SER A 141 -10.08 24.32 1.76
N PHE A 142 -10.23 23.63 0.63
CA PHE A 142 -11.20 23.99 -0.38
C PHE A 142 -12.63 23.80 0.14
N LEU A 143 -12.91 22.64 0.74
CA LEU A 143 -14.24 22.31 1.27
C LEU A 143 -14.60 23.19 2.46
N LYS A 144 -13.68 23.47 3.40
CA LYS A 144 -13.96 24.42 4.48
C LYS A 144 -14.31 25.80 3.95
N THR A 145 -13.61 26.26 2.91
CA THR A 145 -13.91 27.56 2.28
C THR A 145 -15.32 27.56 1.67
N ILE A 146 -15.70 26.50 0.94
CA ILE A 146 -17.07 26.36 0.41
C ILE A 146 -18.10 26.29 1.55
N PHE A 147 -17.88 25.45 2.56
CA PHE A 147 -18.81 25.32 3.68
C PHE A 147 -19.00 26.64 4.41
N ARG A 148 -17.93 27.40 4.63
CA ARG A 148 -18.01 28.75 5.21
C ARG A 148 -18.83 29.69 4.34
N HIS A 149 -18.61 29.67 3.02
CA HIS A 149 -19.35 30.53 2.09
C HIS A 149 -20.84 30.16 2.04
N LEU A 150 -21.17 28.87 2.08
CA LEU A 150 -22.56 28.39 2.03
C LEU A 150 -23.31 28.53 3.37
N THR A 151 -22.62 28.36 4.51
CA THR A 151 -23.27 28.33 5.83
C THR A 151 -23.16 29.63 6.62
N GLY A 152 -22.26 30.54 6.23
CA GLY A 152 -21.97 31.78 6.97
C GLY A 152 -21.27 31.55 8.32
N LEU A 153 -21.05 30.30 8.75
CA LEU A 153 -20.46 29.97 10.04
C LEU A 153 -18.93 30.01 9.98
N GLY A 154 -18.31 30.80 10.87
CA GLY A 154 -16.85 30.82 11.06
C GLY A 154 -16.07 31.80 10.17
N GLN A 155 -16.63 32.99 9.90
CA GLN A 155 -15.99 34.10 9.15
C GLN A 155 -14.77 34.75 9.84
N ASN A 156 -14.27 34.20 10.95
CA ASN A 156 -13.07 34.74 11.57
C ASN A 156 -11.88 34.60 10.59
N SER A 157 -11.21 35.73 10.40
CA SER A 157 -10.16 36.02 9.43
C SER A 157 -9.25 34.83 9.14
N VAL A 158 -9.22 34.39 7.88
CA VAL A 158 -8.17 33.49 7.38
C VAL A 158 -6.86 34.24 7.57
N PRO A 159 -5.90 33.74 8.38
CA PRO A 159 -4.61 34.39 8.48
C PRO A 159 -3.98 34.42 7.09
N ALA A 160 -3.79 35.63 6.57
CA ALA A 160 -3.12 35.89 5.31
C ALA A 160 -1.63 35.59 5.47
N SER A 161 -1.26 34.31 5.43
CA SER A 161 0.15 33.93 5.43
C SER A 161 0.71 34.07 4.02
N GLY A 162 1.31 35.23 3.74
CA GLY A 162 1.88 35.63 2.45
C GLY A 162 3.07 34.79 1.96
N SER A 163 3.52 33.78 2.73
CA SER A 163 4.64 32.88 2.37
C SER A 163 4.20 31.47 1.94
N ALA A 164 2.89 31.19 1.87
CA ALA A 164 2.36 29.82 1.79
C ALA A 164 2.23 29.21 0.37
N THR A 165 2.45 29.98 -0.72
CA THR A 165 2.15 29.52 -2.09
C THR A 165 2.98 28.29 -2.53
N PRO A 166 4.33 28.27 -2.39
CA PRO A 166 5.13 27.10 -2.79
C PRO A 166 4.83 25.87 -1.93
N ALA A 167 4.64 26.07 -0.62
CA ALA A 167 4.30 24.99 0.30
C ALA A 167 2.93 24.37 -0.01
N ALA A 168 1.93 25.19 -0.38
CA ALA A 168 0.60 24.71 -0.77
C ALA A 168 0.63 23.91 -2.08
N LEU A 169 1.38 24.37 -3.09
CA LEU A 169 1.54 23.66 -4.37
C LEU A 169 2.31 22.35 -4.18
N TYR A 170 3.40 22.37 -3.39
CA TYR A 170 4.16 21.17 -3.08
C TYR A 170 3.33 20.16 -2.27
N THR A 171 2.57 20.62 -1.27
CA THR A 171 1.60 19.80 -0.52
C THR A 171 0.57 19.16 -1.45
N THR A 172 0.06 19.93 -2.42
CA THR A 172 -0.89 19.42 -3.43
C THR A 172 -0.26 18.32 -4.27
N SER A 173 1.01 18.44 -4.64
CA SER A 173 1.74 17.37 -5.35
C SER A 173 1.88 16.09 -4.50
N LEU A 174 2.27 16.22 -3.23
CA LEU A 174 2.35 15.09 -2.30
C LEU A 174 0.99 14.41 -2.12
N LEU A 175 -0.08 15.20 -1.94
CA LEU A 175 -1.43 14.71 -1.75
C LEU A 175 -1.98 14.07 -3.03
N SER A 176 -1.67 14.61 -4.20
CA SER A 176 -2.05 14.02 -5.50
C SER A 176 -1.43 12.64 -5.69
N THR A 177 -0.17 12.47 -5.28
CA THR A 177 0.49 11.16 -5.27
C THR A 177 -0.28 10.16 -4.40
N MET A 178 -0.69 10.57 -3.19
CA MET A 178 -1.53 9.73 -2.34
C MET A 178 -2.92 9.49 -2.91
N ALA A 179 -3.50 10.49 -3.56
CA ALA A 179 -4.83 10.40 -4.14
C ALA A 179 -4.88 9.38 -5.28
N VAL A 180 -3.83 9.34 -6.11
CA VAL A 180 -3.68 8.30 -7.13
C VAL A 180 -3.43 6.94 -6.48
N TYR A 181 -2.55 6.86 -5.48
CA TYR A 181 -2.25 5.61 -4.78
C TYR A 181 -3.48 4.98 -4.13
N TRP A 182 -4.23 5.70 -3.27
CA TRP A 182 -5.40 5.10 -2.64
C TRP A 182 -6.50 4.77 -3.66
N THR A 183 -6.57 5.51 -4.77
CA THR A 183 -7.57 5.26 -5.84
C THR A 183 -7.23 3.97 -6.56
N LEU A 184 -5.95 3.76 -6.86
CA LEU A 184 -5.48 2.49 -7.40
C LEU A 184 -5.73 1.33 -6.42
N GLU A 185 -5.41 1.53 -5.13
CA GLU A 185 -5.67 0.54 -4.08
C GLU A 185 -7.15 0.18 -4.00
N ARG A 186 -8.09 1.11 -4.15
CA ARG A 186 -9.53 0.81 -4.19
C ARG A 186 -9.90 -0.20 -5.27
N TYR A 187 -9.23 -0.18 -6.43
CA TYR A 187 -9.51 -1.09 -7.54
C TYR A 187 -8.79 -2.43 -7.43
N ARG A 188 -7.86 -2.60 -6.46
CA ARG A 188 -7.28 -3.92 -6.17
C ARG A 188 -8.34 -4.87 -5.64
N ARG A 189 -8.27 -6.12 -6.11
CA ARG A 189 -9.20 -7.17 -5.70
C ARG A 189 -9.15 -7.41 -4.18
N CYS A 190 -7.97 -7.49 -3.57
CA CYS A 190 -7.84 -7.66 -2.11
C CYS A 190 -8.55 -6.54 -1.34
N ASN A 191 -8.57 -5.32 -1.85
CA ASN A 191 -9.19 -4.20 -1.16
C ASN A 191 -10.70 -4.13 -1.40
N ARG A 192 -11.18 -4.60 -2.55
CA ARG A 192 -12.63 -4.78 -2.74
C ARG A 192 -13.22 -5.89 -1.86
N GLN A 193 -12.41 -6.86 -1.45
CA GLN A 193 -12.88 -8.12 -0.90
C GLN A 193 -12.46 -8.39 0.55
N ALA A 194 -11.44 -7.70 1.07
CA ALA A 194 -11.04 -7.84 2.48
C ALA A 194 -12.14 -7.37 3.45
N MET A 195 -12.08 -7.86 4.69
CA MET A 195 -12.99 -7.46 5.78
C MET A 195 -12.94 -5.94 6.05
N LEU A 196 -11.75 -5.35 6.07
CA LEU A 196 -11.53 -3.89 6.12
C LEU A 196 -11.58 -3.23 4.73
N GLY A 197 -11.94 -4.00 3.71
CA GLY A 197 -12.11 -3.55 2.34
C GLY A 197 -13.03 -2.35 2.19
N PRO A 198 -14.23 -2.32 2.83
CA PRO A 198 -15.12 -1.17 2.80
C PRO A 198 -14.44 0.15 3.17
N LEU A 199 -13.60 0.18 4.22
CA LEU A 199 -12.87 1.39 4.58
C LEU A 199 -11.96 1.86 3.43
N THR A 200 -11.21 0.93 2.83
CA THR A 200 -10.32 1.24 1.70
C THR A 200 -11.05 1.52 0.37
N LYS A 201 -12.35 1.17 0.25
CA LYS A 201 -13.14 1.44 -0.97
C LYS A 201 -13.52 2.90 -1.12
N HIS A 202 -13.64 3.64 -0.02
CA HIS A 202 -14.16 5.00 -0.05
C HIS A 202 -13.05 6.05 -0.15
N THR A 203 -12.29 6.00 -1.24
CA THR A 203 -11.16 6.92 -1.50
C THR A 203 -11.58 8.38 -1.60
N VAL A 204 -12.81 8.63 -2.01
CA VAL A 204 -13.43 9.96 -1.99
C VAL A 204 -13.48 10.50 -0.56
N PHE A 205 -13.89 9.69 0.43
CA PHE A 205 -13.93 10.13 1.82
C PHE A 205 -12.55 10.44 2.36
N TYR A 206 -11.51 9.67 2.03
CA TYR A 206 -10.14 10.01 2.44
C TYR A 206 -9.65 11.32 1.82
N SER A 207 -9.99 11.57 0.55
CA SER A 207 -9.63 12.83 -0.12
C SER A 207 -10.34 14.01 0.54
N MET A 208 -11.65 13.89 0.78
CA MET A 208 -12.46 14.92 1.46
C MET A 208 -12.00 15.13 2.90
N ALA A 209 -11.73 14.07 3.64
CA ALA A 209 -11.22 14.15 5.01
C ALA A 209 -9.83 14.78 5.05
N ALA A 210 -8.95 14.46 4.09
CA ALA A 210 -7.63 15.07 4.01
C ALA A 210 -7.72 16.58 3.76
N ASP A 211 -8.70 17.05 2.99
CA ASP A 211 -8.95 18.48 2.81
C ASP A 211 -9.59 19.11 4.07
N VAL A 212 -10.62 18.51 4.66
CA VAL A 212 -11.37 19.09 5.78
C VAL A 212 -10.62 18.98 7.12
N VAL A 213 -10.17 17.78 7.48
CA VAL A 213 -9.49 17.48 8.75
C VAL A 213 -8.02 17.83 8.67
N GLY A 214 -7.42 17.71 7.48
CA GLY A 214 -6.00 17.96 7.23
C GLY A 214 -5.28 16.68 6.84
N ALA A 215 -4.46 16.77 5.80
CA ALA A 215 -3.80 15.61 5.22
C ALA A 215 -2.75 15.01 6.17
N SER A 216 -2.20 15.82 7.08
CA SER A 216 -1.30 15.41 8.15
C SER A 216 -1.92 14.45 9.17
N ALA A 217 -3.25 14.43 9.32
CA ALA A 217 -3.93 13.44 10.16
C ALA A 217 -4.35 12.22 9.33
N VAL A 218 -4.94 12.46 8.16
CA VAL A 218 -5.60 11.40 7.38
C VAL A 218 -4.60 10.47 6.70
N VAL A 219 -3.50 10.99 6.15
CA VAL A 219 -2.53 10.16 5.40
C VAL A 219 -1.79 9.16 6.29
N PRO A 220 -1.19 9.54 7.44
CA PRO A 220 -0.56 8.57 8.33
C PRO A 220 -1.56 7.55 8.88
N ALA A 221 -2.80 7.96 9.18
CA ALA A 221 -3.85 7.05 9.62
C ALA A 221 -4.20 6.02 8.54
N TYR A 222 -4.37 6.47 7.29
CA TYR A 222 -4.60 5.59 6.14
C TYR A 222 -3.44 4.61 5.94
N LEU A 223 -2.20 5.07 5.99
CA LEU A 223 -1.03 4.20 5.84
C LEU A 223 -0.86 3.23 7.01
N SER A 224 -1.17 3.65 8.24
CA SER A 224 -1.19 2.78 9.41
C SER A 224 -2.23 1.67 9.25
N LEU A 225 -3.44 2.03 8.84
CA LEU A 225 -4.50 1.07 8.54
C LEU A 225 -4.07 0.12 7.40
N SER A 226 -3.41 0.65 6.37
CA SER A 226 -2.86 -0.15 5.28
C SER A 226 -1.75 -1.11 5.76
N ALA A 227 -0.92 -0.71 6.72
CA ALA A 227 0.13 -1.55 7.31
C ALA A 227 -0.48 -2.66 8.18
N ILE A 228 -1.45 -2.33 9.04
CA ILE A 228 -2.21 -3.31 9.84
C ILE A 228 -2.92 -4.30 8.92
N LYS A 229 -3.54 -3.83 7.85
CA LYS A 229 -4.17 -4.71 6.86
C LYS A 229 -3.15 -5.62 6.18
N SER A 230 -1.97 -5.09 5.87
CA SER A 230 -0.84 -5.84 5.30
C SER A 230 -0.24 -6.87 6.27
N ALA A 231 -0.60 -6.81 7.56
CA ALA A 231 -0.22 -7.79 8.57
C ALA A 231 -0.90 -9.15 8.36
N GLY A 232 -2.14 -9.15 7.87
CA GLY A 232 -2.93 -10.36 7.70
C GLY A 232 -2.46 -11.22 6.52
N ALA A 233 -2.65 -12.54 6.63
CA ALA A 233 -2.33 -13.51 5.58
C ALA A 233 -2.88 -13.08 4.20
N VAL A 234 -4.14 -12.63 4.12
CA VAL A 234 -4.80 -12.13 2.89
C VAL A 234 -3.97 -11.09 2.11
N ALA A 235 -3.43 -10.09 2.80
CA ALA A 235 -2.83 -8.92 2.14
C ALA A 235 -1.40 -9.19 1.66
N THR A 236 -0.84 -10.33 2.08
CA THR A 236 0.48 -10.79 1.64
C THR A 236 0.44 -11.63 0.37
N ILE A 237 -0.76 -11.95 -0.11
CA ILE A 237 -0.97 -12.87 -1.21
C ILE A 237 -1.20 -12.12 -2.52
N MET A 238 -0.46 -12.56 -3.54
CA MET A 238 -0.47 -12.01 -4.89
C MET A 238 -1.82 -12.07 -5.62
N VAL A 239 -2.72 -12.94 -5.18
CA VAL A 239 -4.08 -13.10 -5.76
C VAL A 239 -4.88 -11.79 -5.72
N GLY A 240 -4.59 -10.91 -4.76
CA GLY A 240 -5.21 -9.60 -4.65
C GLY A 240 -4.48 -8.45 -5.36
N ARG A 241 -3.28 -8.71 -5.88
CA ARG A 241 -2.39 -7.70 -6.48
C ARG A 241 -2.94 -7.14 -7.80
N PRO A 242 -3.44 -7.96 -8.76
CA PRO A 242 -3.89 -7.44 -10.04
C PRO A 242 -4.95 -6.34 -9.90
N VAL A 243 -4.78 -5.30 -10.69
CA VAL A 243 -5.78 -4.24 -10.88
C VAL A 243 -6.34 -4.38 -12.30
N ARG A 244 -7.66 -4.23 -12.45
CA ARG A 244 -8.26 -4.28 -13.79
C ARG A 244 -7.65 -3.23 -14.70
N LEU A 245 -7.31 -3.65 -15.92
CA LEU A 245 -6.65 -2.79 -16.89
C LEU A 245 -7.49 -1.53 -17.21
N ALA A 246 -8.81 -1.67 -17.32
CA ALA A 246 -9.70 -0.52 -17.50
C ALA A 246 -9.58 0.52 -16.37
N ALA A 247 -9.47 0.09 -15.11
CA ALA A 247 -9.34 1.03 -13.99
C ALA A 247 -8.04 1.83 -14.06
N ILE A 248 -6.92 1.19 -14.41
CA ILE A 248 -5.62 1.87 -14.61
C ILE A 248 -5.72 2.85 -15.79
N LYS A 249 -6.32 2.41 -16.90
CA LYS A 249 -6.53 3.24 -18.10
C LYS A 249 -7.48 4.43 -17.85
N SER A 250 -8.41 4.32 -16.91
CA SER A 250 -9.28 5.42 -16.49
C SER A 250 -8.60 6.39 -15.52
N LEU A 251 -7.64 5.91 -14.70
CA LEU A 251 -6.99 6.70 -13.66
C LEU A 251 -6.09 7.81 -14.24
N VAL A 252 -5.32 7.53 -15.29
CA VAL A 252 -4.45 8.52 -15.94
C VAL A 252 -5.23 9.72 -16.49
N PRO A 253 -6.23 9.56 -17.37
CA PRO A 253 -7.02 10.68 -17.87
C PRO A 253 -7.79 11.37 -16.75
N ALA A 254 -8.26 10.64 -15.72
CA ALA A 254 -8.91 11.24 -14.56
C ALA A 254 -7.98 12.18 -13.79
N THR A 255 -6.71 11.82 -13.60
CA THR A 255 -5.72 12.71 -13.00
C THR A 255 -5.53 13.96 -13.85
N ILE A 256 -5.37 13.83 -15.16
CA ILE A 256 -5.20 14.97 -16.09
C ILE A 256 -6.41 15.91 -16.03
N VAL A 257 -7.62 15.37 -16.16
CA VAL A 257 -8.88 16.14 -16.10
C VAL A 257 -9.02 16.84 -14.75
N SER A 258 -8.67 16.17 -13.64
CA SER A 258 -8.72 16.78 -12.31
C SER A 258 -7.80 17.99 -12.17
N PHE A 259 -6.58 17.91 -12.71
CA PHE A 259 -5.66 19.06 -12.74
C PHE A 259 -6.11 20.15 -13.71
N ALA A 260 -6.70 19.79 -14.85
CA ALA A 260 -7.25 20.77 -15.79
C ALA A 260 -8.39 21.56 -15.16
N ILE A 261 -9.30 20.90 -14.44
CA ILE A 261 -10.40 21.56 -13.71
C ILE A 261 -9.83 22.50 -12.64
N ALA A 262 -8.84 22.04 -11.86
CA ALA A 262 -8.19 22.88 -10.84
C ALA A 262 -7.49 24.10 -11.46
N ALA A 263 -6.83 23.92 -12.61
CA ALA A 263 -6.19 25.00 -13.35
C ALA A 263 -7.21 26.03 -13.85
N VAL A 264 -8.31 25.58 -14.49
CA VAL A 264 -9.38 26.48 -14.95
C VAL A 264 -9.98 27.25 -13.77
N ALA A 265 -10.24 26.58 -12.65
CA ALA A 265 -10.72 27.23 -11.43
C ALA A 265 -9.73 28.31 -10.94
N PHE A 266 -8.44 27.99 -10.91
CA PHE A 266 -7.38 28.95 -10.58
C PHE A 266 -7.40 30.17 -11.54
N TRP A 267 -7.42 29.94 -12.85
CA TRP A 267 -7.41 31.00 -13.87
C TRP A 267 -8.63 31.93 -13.78
N VAL A 268 -9.82 31.37 -13.55
CA VAL A 268 -11.05 32.15 -13.41
C VAL A 268 -11.04 32.99 -12.13
N ALA A 269 -10.47 32.47 -11.05
CA ALA A 269 -10.49 33.12 -9.75
C ALA A 269 -9.30 34.06 -9.49
N ALA A 270 -8.16 33.84 -10.15
CA ALA A 270 -6.94 34.62 -9.93
C ALA A 270 -7.09 36.13 -10.15
N PRO A 271 -7.91 36.64 -11.09
CA PRO A 271 -8.10 38.08 -11.25
C PRO A 271 -8.89 38.74 -10.11
N SER A 272 -9.83 38.00 -9.50
CA SER A 272 -10.75 38.53 -8.48
C SER A 272 -10.34 38.19 -7.05
N LYS A 273 -9.49 37.17 -6.86
CA LYS A 273 -9.01 36.70 -5.56
C LYS A 273 -7.52 36.95 -5.43
N GLY A 274 -7.04 37.23 -4.21
CA GLY A 274 -5.60 37.31 -3.96
C GLY A 274 -4.88 36.01 -4.33
N GLY A 275 -3.62 36.10 -4.78
CA GLY A 275 -2.87 34.95 -5.30
C GLY A 275 -2.78 33.74 -4.37
N VAL A 276 -2.78 33.96 -3.05
CA VAL A 276 -2.80 32.89 -2.03
C VAL A 276 -4.14 32.14 -2.02
N GLU A 277 -5.26 32.85 -2.09
CA GLU A 277 -6.59 32.24 -2.11
C GLU A 277 -6.82 31.50 -3.43
N ALA A 278 -6.42 32.11 -4.56
CA ALA A 278 -6.46 31.44 -5.86
C ALA A 278 -5.65 30.15 -5.86
N THR A 279 -4.44 30.15 -5.27
CA THR A 279 -3.57 28.96 -5.19
C THR A 279 -4.22 27.79 -4.44
N SER A 280 -5.08 28.05 -3.45
CA SER A 280 -5.78 26.98 -2.73
C SER A 280 -6.68 26.12 -3.63
N LEU A 281 -7.10 26.64 -4.78
CA LEU A 281 -7.92 25.92 -5.76
C LEU A 281 -7.17 24.74 -6.39
N TRP A 282 -5.84 24.71 -6.34
CA TRP A 282 -5.07 23.53 -6.75
C TRP A 282 -5.37 22.30 -5.89
N ARG A 283 -5.84 22.46 -4.63
CA ARG A 283 -6.30 21.35 -3.78
C ARG A 283 -7.53 20.64 -4.33
N LEU A 284 -8.25 21.25 -5.28
CA LEU A 284 -9.35 20.60 -5.99
C LEU A 284 -8.89 19.38 -6.79
N ALA A 285 -7.67 19.40 -7.33
CA ALA A 285 -7.16 18.29 -8.14
C ALA A 285 -7.17 16.95 -7.38
N PRO A 286 -6.48 16.77 -6.23
CA PRO A 286 -6.50 15.50 -5.51
C PRO A 286 -7.89 15.08 -5.01
N LEU A 287 -8.82 16.03 -4.78
CA LEU A 287 -10.21 15.74 -4.43
C LEU A 287 -10.98 15.10 -5.59
N LEU A 288 -10.69 15.51 -6.82
CA LEU A 288 -11.40 15.08 -8.02
C LEU A 288 -10.88 13.77 -8.63
N ILE A 289 -9.65 13.35 -8.32
CA ILE A 289 -9.04 12.14 -8.93
C ILE A 289 -9.93 10.91 -8.74
N ALA A 290 -10.34 10.62 -7.51
CA ALA A 290 -11.17 9.45 -7.20
C ALA A 290 -12.56 9.47 -7.87
N PRO A 291 -13.39 10.54 -7.74
CA PRO A 291 -14.70 10.57 -8.37
C PRO A 291 -14.62 10.61 -9.90
N VAL A 292 -13.70 11.36 -10.50
CA VAL A 292 -13.53 11.40 -11.96
C VAL A 292 -13.09 10.02 -12.48
N THR A 293 -12.17 9.34 -11.79
CA THR A 293 -11.78 7.96 -12.14
C THR A 293 -13.00 7.04 -12.11
N GLN A 294 -13.85 7.15 -11.09
CA GLN A 294 -15.06 6.34 -10.97
C GLN A 294 -16.04 6.60 -12.12
N ILE A 295 -16.23 7.86 -12.52
CA ILE A 295 -17.10 8.24 -13.65
C ILE A 295 -16.58 7.62 -14.94
N ILE A 296 -15.31 7.85 -15.29
CA ILE A 296 -14.70 7.30 -16.51
C ILE A 296 -14.74 5.76 -16.48
N TYR A 297 -14.37 5.15 -15.36
CA TYR A 297 -14.34 3.70 -15.22
C TYR A 297 -15.73 3.06 -15.31
N SER A 298 -16.76 3.71 -14.77
CA SER A 298 -18.16 3.22 -14.84
C SER A 298 -18.72 3.11 -16.26
N GLN A 299 -18.12 3.81 -17.22
CA GLN A 299 -18.49 3.76 -18.63
C GLN A 299 -17.81 2.60 -19.37
N THR A 300 -16.86 1.90 -18.72
CA THR A 300 -16.13 0.80 -19.34
C THR A 300 -16.94 -0.50 -19.33
N LYS A 301 -16.79 -1.30 -20.38
CA LYS A 301 -17.39 -2.65 -20.46
C LYS A 301 -16.95 -3.53 -19.29
N ASP A 302 -15.73 -3.36 -18.80
CA ASP A 302 -15.17 -4.13 -17.67
C ASP A 302 -16.01 -3.99 -16.40
N GLU A 303 -16.50 -2.79 -16.06
CA GLU A 303 -17.33 -2.60 -14.86
C GLU A 303 -18.74 -3.18 -15.06
N GLN A 304 -19.28 -3.12 -16.27
CA GLN A 304 -20.55 -3.76 -16.60
C GLN A 304 -20.44 -5.29 -16.51
N LEU A 305 -19.35 -5.86 -17.04
CA LEU A 305 -19.04 -7.28 -16.91
C LEU A 305 -18.85 -7.68 -15.44
N LEU A 306 -18.24 -6.82 -14.61
CA LEU A 306 -18.05 -7.10 -13.18
C LEU A 306 -19.38 -7.22 -12.42
N LYS A 307 -20.34 -6.35 -12.74
CA LYS A 307 -21.69 -6.42 -12.14
C LYS A 307 -22.41 -7.73 -12.52
N ASN A 308 -22.09 -8.28 -13.68
CA ASN A 308 -22.73 -9.47 -14.23
C ASN A 308 -21.94 -10.76 -13.94
N ASP A 309 -20.64 -10.67 -13.64
CA ASP A 309 -19.78 -11.81 -13.35
C ASP A 309 -19.99 -12.31 -11.92
N LYS A 310 -21.03 -13.13 -11.76
CA LYS A 310 -21.31 -13.88 -10.52
C LYS A 310 -20.23 -14.92 -10.21
N LYS A 311 -19.41 -15.31 -11.19
CA LYS A 311 -18.38 -16.35 -11.02
C LYS A 311 -17.02 -15.80 -10.59
N GLY A 312 -16.88 -14.47 -10.51
CA GLY A 312 -15.73 -13.81 -9.90
C GLY A 312 -14.41 -14.32 -10.47
N PHE A 313 -14.35 -14.42 -11.81
CA PHE A 313 -13.21 -15.03 -12.46
C PHE A 313 -11.96 -14.24 -12.07
N LEU A 314 -10.94 -14.96 -11.61
CA LEU A 314 -9.64 -14.39 -11.34
C LEU A 314 -9.13 -13.87 -12.69
N ASP A 315 -8.98 -12.55 -12.82
CA ASP A 315 -8.16 -11.97 -13.88
C ASP A 315 -6.73 -12.07 -13.37
N ILE A 316 -6.13 -13.21 -13.69
CA ILE A 316 -4.91 -13.67 -13.03
C ILE A 316 -3.69 -13.29 -13.86
N ASP A 317 -3.82 -13.18 -15.18
CA ASP A 317 -2.70 -12.78 -16.02
C ASP A 317 -2.23 -11.40 -15.56
N ASN A 318 -0.91 -11.22 -15.32
CA ASN A 318 -0.27 -9.94 -14.99
C ASN A 318 -0.38 -8.91 -16.15
N SER A 319 -1.49 -8.91 -16.89
CA SER A 319 -1.87 -8.04 -17.99
C SER A 319 -1.92 -6.57 -17.56
N ASP A 320 -2.11 -6.33 -16.27
CA ASP A 320 -2.09 -5.02 -15.64
C ASP A 320 -0.68 -4.44 -15.46
N LEU A 321 0.36 -5.30 -15.43
CA LEU A 321 1.71 -4.92 -15.04
C LEU A 321 2.34 -3.88 -15.98
N PRO A 322 2.23 -3.97 -17.32
CA PRO A 322 2.76 -2.92 -18.21
C PRO A 322 2.10 -1.56 -17.95
N ALA A 323 0.78 -1.53 -17.75
CA ALA A 323 0.05 -0.30 -17.47
C ALA A 323 0.40 0.27 -16.09
N LEU A 324 0.55 -0.59 -15.07
CA LEU A 324 1.01 -0.18 -13.74
C LEU A 324 2.44 0.35 -13.74
N LYS A 325 3.34 -0.29 -14.49
CA LYS A 325 4.70 0.20 -14.68
C LYS A 325 4.71 1.60 -15.27
N SER A 326 3.92 1.82 -16.33
CA SER A 326 3.77 3.12 -16.96
C SER A 326 3.17 4.15 -16.00
N LEU A 327 2.13 3.79 -15.27
CA LEU A 327 1.48 4.68 -14.30
C LEU A 327 2.46 5.10 -13.21
N TYR A 328 3.09 4.15 -12.52
CA TYR A 328 4.03 4.49 -11.45
C TYR A 328 5.26 5.24 -11.96
N GLY A 329 5.79 4.87 -13.13
CA GLY A 329 6.90 5.60 -13.76
C GLY A 329 6.54 7.06 -14.04
N ALA A 330 5.36 7.31 -14.62
CA ALA A 330 4.86 8.66 -14.86
C ALA A 330 4.64 9.45 -13.56
N LEU A 331 4.07 8.82 -12.52
CA LEU A 331 3.89 9.45 -11.21
C LEU A 331 5.21 9.77 -10.53
N THR A 332 6.20 8.87 -10.61
CA THR A 332 7.54 9.10 -10.07
C THR A 332 8.21 10.28 -10.79
N GLY A 333 8.13 10.34 -12.12
CA GLY A 333 8.65 11.46 -12.90
C GLY A 333 7.98 12.79 -12.55
N ALA A 334 6.64 12.82 -12.48
CA ALA A 334 5.88 14.02 -12.12
C ALA A 334 6.18 14.49 -10.69
N ALA A 335 6.25 13.56 -9.72
CA ALA A 335 6.58 13.87 -8.34
C ALA A 335 8.03 14.39 -8.20
N ALA A 336 8.97 13.81 -8.95
CA ALA A 336 10.35 14.27 -8.98
C ALA A 336 10.46 15.67 -9.59
N ALA A 337 9.77 15.93 -10.70
CA ALA A 337 9.72 17.25 -11.31
C ALA A 337 9.14 18.31 -10.36
N ALA A 338 8.08 17.98 -9.62
CA ALA A 338 7.52 18.86 -8.60
C ALA A 338 8.53 19.13 -7.46
N HIS A 339 9.24 18.11 -6.98
CA HIS A 339 10.26 18.29 -5.95
C HIS A 339 11.44 19.15 -6.45
N LEU A 340 11.92 18.88 -7.66
CA LEU A 340 12.97 19.69 -8.28
C LEU A 340 12.53 21.14 -8.44
N GLY A 341 11.31 21.38 -8.94
CA GLY A 341 10.79 22.72 -9.17
C GLY A 341 10.51 23.52 -7.90
N PHE A 342 9.94 22.89 -6.86
CA PHE A 342 9.54 23.58 -5.63
C PHE A 342 10.59 23.58 -4.52
N VAL A 343 11.57 22.68 -4.57
CA VAL A 343 12.56 22.50 -3.48
C VAL A 343 13.99 22.70 -3.97
N VAL A 344 14.41 21.92 -4.96
CA VAL A 344 15.82 21.88 -5.37
C VAL A 344 16.23 23.13 -6.17
N MET A 345 15.43 23.55 -7.15
CA MET A 345 15.74 24.73 -7.96
C MET A 345 15.76 26.03 -7.15
N PRO A 346 14.78 26.31 -6.26
CA PRO A 346 14.88 27.46 -5.36
C PRO A 346 16.15 27.43 -4.49
N TRP A 347 16.51 26.25 -3.98
CA TRP A 347 17.73 26.06 -3.19
C TRP A 347 19.01 26.34 -4.00
N LEU A 348 19.11 25.80 -5.22
CA LEU A 348 20.27 25.99 -6.10
C LEU A 348 20.39 27.43 -6.61
N ASN A 349 19.27 28.12 -6.86
CA ASN A 349 19.25 29.50 -7.37
C ASN A 349 19.64 30.54 -6.30
N GLY A 350 20.06 30.11 -5.11
CA GLY A 350 20.51 31.01 -4.06
C GLY A 350 19.41 32.00 -3.63
N SER A 351 18.13 31.60 -3.73
CA SER A 351 17.03 32.42 -3.21
C SER A 351 17.41 32.87 -1.80
N SER A 352 17.41 34.18 -1.55
CA SER A 352 18.08 34.87 -0.42
C SER A 352 17.67 34.42 0.99
N LEU A 353 16.77 33.44 1.11
CA LEU A 353 16.54 32.65 2.29
C LEU A 353 17.04 31.21 2.06
N PRO A 354 18.28 30.85 2.43
CA PRO A 354 18.72 29.45 2.58
C PRO A 354 17.80 28.62 3.51
N THR A 355 16.87 29.27 4.20
CA THR A 355 15.82 28.66 4.99
C THR A 355 14.60 28.25 4.18
N LEU A 356 14.38 28.64 2.92
CA LEU A 356 13.11 28.37 2.21
C LEU A 356 12.71 26.88 2.14
N PRO A 357 13.61 25.92 1.79
CA PRO A 357 13.28 24.50 1.87
C PRO A 357 13.02 24.06 3.31
N LEU A 358 13.81 24.56 4.25
CA LEU A 358 13.69 24.24 5.68
C LEU A 358 12.37 24.78 6.26
N ASP A 359 11.95 25.97 5.85
CA ASP A 359 10.72 26.66 6.23
C ASP A 359 9.51 25.97 5.61
N MET A 360 9.64 25.45 4.39
CA MET A 360 8.63 24.57 3.79
C MET A 360 8.43 23.30 4.61
N PHE A 361 9.51 22.70 5.14
CA PHE A 361 9.43 21.55 6.05
C PHE A 361 9.14 21.92 7.52
N ARG A 362 9.19 23.21 7.90
CA ARG A 362 8.60 23.71 9.16
C ARG A 362 7.08 23.79 9.09
N ASN A 363 6.49 23.76 7.89
CA ASN A 363 5.07 23.53 7.74
C ASN A 363 4.74 22.09 8.14
N ARG A 364 3.89 21.95 9.16
CA ARG A 364 3.51 20.66 9.73
C ARG A 364 2.88 19.71 8.70
N GLU A 365 2.07 20.21 7.77
CA GLU A 365 1.41 19.36 6.78
C GLU A 365 2.40 18.79 5.77
N VAL A 366 3.31 19.62 5.25
CA VAL A 366 4.39 19.17 4.35
C VAL A 366 5.26 18.13 5.06
N PHE A 367 5.70 18.41 6.28
CA PHE A 367 6.57 17.51 7.05
C PHE A 367 5.93 16.15 7.28
N VAL A 368 4.68 16.14 7.78
CA VAL A 368 3.98 14.89 8.09
C VAL A 368 3.65 14.12 6.81
N LEU A 369 3.27 14.79 5.72
CA LEU A 369 3.02 14.10 4.45
C LEU A 369 4.30 13.50 3.86
N ALA A 370 5.39 14.26 3.83
CA ALA A 370 6.68 13.79 3.36
C ALA A 370 7.17 12.59 4.18
N GLY A 371 7.13 12.71 5.51
CA GLY A 371 7.50 11.61 6.42
C GLY A 371 6.58 10.41 6.27
N SER A 372 5.28 10.62 6.05
CA SER A 372 4.31 9.54 5.86
C SER A 372 4.58 8.79 4.55
N LEU A 373 4.87 9.49 3.46
CA LEU A 373 5.24 8.89 2.18
C LEU A 373 6.54 8.08 2.30
N LEU A 374 7.55 8.61 2.97
CA LEU A 374 8.80 7.89 3.24
C LEU A 374 8.56 6.65 4.12
N GLY A 375 7.80 6.78 5.21
CA GLY A 375 7.38 5.64 6.04
C GLY A 375 6.59 4.61 5.24
N GLY A 376 5.74 5.07 4.33
CA GLY A 376 4.99 4.25 3.38
C GLY A 376 5.89 3.47 2.42
N ALA A 377 7.03 4.04 2.03
CA ALA A 377 8.03 3.40 1.20
C ALA A 377 8.80 2.34 2.01
N ILE A 378 9.27 2.68 3.21
CA ILE A 378 10.01 1.78 4.10
C ILE A 378 9.14 0.58 4.49
N THR A 379 7.90 0.82 4.91
CA THR A 379 6.93 -0.25 5.24
C THR A 379 6.65 -1.16 4.04
N SER A 380 6.66 -0.61 2.82
CA SER A 380 6.51 -1.38 1.58
C SER A 380 7.74 -2.27 1.31
N ILE A 381 8.96 -1.75 1.49
CA ILE A 381 10.21 -2.52 1.34
C ILE A 381 10.28 -3.65 2.35
N VAL A 382 10.08 -3.32 3.63
CA VAL A 382 10.15 -4.32 4.71
C VAL A 382 9.00 -5.31 4.59
N GLY A 383 7.79 -4.88 4.25
CA GLY A 383 6.67 -5.78 3.97
C GLY A 383 7.01 -6.79 2.87
N THR A 384 7.62 -6.34 1.77
CA THR A 384 8.07 -7.21 0.67
C THR A 384 9.12 -8.23 1.14
N ARG A 385 10.01 -7.83 2.06
CA ARG A 385 10.99 -8.74 2.69
C ARG A 385 10.34 -9.74 3.65
N LEU A 386 9.47 -9.27 4.55
CA LEU A 386 8.79 -10.12 5.52
C LEU A 386 7.96 -11.21 4.83
N GLN A 387 7.45 -10.91 3.63
CA GLN A 387 6.73 -11.84 2.77
C GLN A 387 7.63 -12.81 1.99
N GLY A 388 8.95 -12.62 1.99
CA GLY A 388 9.90 -13.50 1.34
C GLY A 388 10.21 -13.20 -0.13
N TYR A 389 9.55 -12.22 -0.76
CA TYR A 389 9.75 -11.86 -2.18
C TYR A 389 11.10 -11.21 -2.49
N VAL A 390 11.83 -10.78 -1.46
CA VAL A 390 13.18 -10.25 -1.59
C VAL A 390 14.05 -10.74 -0.44
N THR A 391 15.34 -10.89 -0.67
CA THR A 391 16.34 -11.18 0.38
C THR A 391 16.55 -9.98 1.31
N THR A 392 17.09 -10.21 2.51
CA THR A 392 17.41 -9.11 3.45
C THR A 392 18.37 -8.11 2.81
N ARG A 393 19.39 -8.59 2.08
CA ARG A 393 20.34 -7.74 1.36
C ARG A 393 19.65 -6.89 0.29
N GLY A 394 18.71 -7.47 -0.46
CA GLY A 394 17.94 -6.74 -1.47
C GLY A 394 17.05 -5.66 -0.86
N ALA A 395 16.41 -5.95 0.27
CA ALA A 395 15.61 -4.97 1.01
C ALA A 395 16.46 -3.81 1.55
N VAL A 396 17.60 -4.11 2.19
CA VAL A 396 18.53 -3.10 2.70
C VAL A 396 19.06 -2.22 1.57
N ARG A 397 19.50 -2.81 0.45
CA ARG A 397 19.96 -2.06 -0.73
C ARG A 397 18.88 -1.11 -1.25
N THR A 398 17.64 -1.60 -1.37
CA THR A 398 16.51 -0.78 -1.84
C THR A 398 16.20 0.35 -0.85
N GLY A 399 16.27 0.08 0.45
CA GLY A 399 16.11 1.10 1.50
C GLY A 399 17.18 2.18 1.41
N LEU A 400 18.46 1.80 1.30
CA LEU A 400 19.56 2.74 1.15
C LEU A 400 19.43 3.59 -0.11
N LEU A 401 19.10 2.99 -1.25
CA LEU A 401 18.85 3.73 -2.50
C LEU A 401 17.67 4.70 -2.35
N SER A 402 16.62 4.32 -1.64
CA SER A 402 15.47 5.20 -1.37
C SER A 402 15.85 6.40 -0.49
N LEU A 403 16.70 6.19 0.51
CA LEU A 403 17.22 7.25 1.37
C LEU A 403 18.15 8.20 0.60
N LEU A 404 19.04 7.67 -0.24
CA LEU A 404 19.93 8.47 -1.08
C LEU A 404 19.19 9.27 -2.16
N ALA A 405 18.08 8.72 -2.69
CA ALA A 405 17.27 9.41 -3.69
C ALA A 405 16.41 10.53 -3.08
N LEU A 406 16.09 10.46 -1.78
CA LEU A 406 15.14 11.36 -1.12
C LEU A 406 15.46 12.86 -1.30
N PRO A 407 16.71 13.34 -1.13
CA PRO A 407 17.03 14.77 -1.31
C PRO A 407 16.97 15.24 -2.77
N VAL A 408 17.06 14.31 -3.72
CA VAL A 408 17.16 14.62 -5.17
C VAL A 408 15.78 14.61 -5.82
N VAL A 409 15.00 13.55 -5.58
CA VAL A 409 13.69 13.34 -6.24
C VAL A 409 12.51 13.57 -5.32
N GLY A 410 12.74 13.67 -4.01
CA GLY A 410 11.69 13.93 -3.03
C GLY A 410 10.90 12.69 -2.58
N PRO A 411 10.13 12.83 -1.48
CA PRO A 411 9.43 11.73 -0.80
C PRO A 411 8.33 11.08 -1.65
N ALA A 412 7.58 11.86 -2.44
CA ALA A 412 6.52 11.33 -3.30
C ALA A 412 7.07 10.47 -4.45
N ALA A 413 8.20 10.88 -5.05
CA ALA A 413 8.88 10.10 -6.07
C ALA A 413 9.48 8.81 -5.50
N VAL A 414 10.14 8.89 -4.33
CA VAL A 414 10.62 7.70 -3.61
C VAL A 414 9.48 6.74 -3.30
N PHE A 415 8.36 7.24 -2.77
CA PHE A 415 7.20 6.40 -2.46
C PHE A 415 6.67 5.67 -3.70
N THR A 416 6.41 6.38 -4.80
CA THR A 416 5.91 5.79 -6.04
C THR A 416 6.93 4.86 -6.71
N GLY A 417 8.21 5.21 -6.69
CA GLY A 417 9.29 4.36 -7.21
C GLY A 417 9.45 3.06 -6.43
N VAL A 418 9.29 3.10 -5.10
CA VAL A 418 9.26 1.90 -4.27
C VAL A 418 8.01 1.06 -4.53
N ARG A 419 6.86 1.68 -4.83
CA ARG A 419 5.66 0.95 -5.24
C ARG A 419 5.84 0.27 -6.60
N TYR A 420 6.43 0.97 -7.57
CA TYR A 420 6.86 0.38 -8.84
C TYR A 420 7.75 -0.84 -8.61
N TRP A 421 8.82 -0.68 -7.82
CA TRP A 421 9.75 -1.77 -7.50
C TRP A 421 9.05 -2.95 -6.84
N LYS A 422 8.15 -2.69 -5.89
CA LYS A 422 7.36 -3.74 -5.23
C LYS A 422 6.54 -4.52 -6.24
N GLU A 423 5.73 -3.84 -7.08
CA GLU A 423 4.89 -4.51 -8.08
C GLU A 423 5.71 -5.40 -9.02
N VAL A 424 6.84 -4.91 -9.50
CA VAL A 424 7.71 -5.67 -10.40
C VAL A 424 8.35 -6.85 -9.69
N THR A 425 8.80 -6.65 -8.45
CA THR A 425 9.47 -7.70 -7.66
C THR A 425 8.49 -8.81 -7.33
N THR A 426 7.28 -8.47 -6.87
CA THR A 426 6.30 -9.47 -6.50
C THR A 426 5.71 -10.16 -7.73
N ALA A 427 5.48 -9.44 -8.84
CA ALA A 427 4.90 -10.01 -10.06
C ALA A 427 5.77 -11.11 -10.70
N LYS A 428 7.08 -11.15 -10.45
CA LYS A 428 7.98 -12.23 -10.89
C LYS A 428 7.60 -13.60 -10.33
N PHE A 429 6.95 -13.62 -9.18
CA PHE A 429 6.53 -14.84 -8.49
C PHE A 429 5.03 -15.12 -8.69
N CYS A 430 4.33 -14.25 -9.42
CA CYS A 430 3.02 -14.53 -9.97
C CYS A 430 3.20 -15.35 -11.25
N PHE A 431 2.58 -16.54 -11.34
CA PHE A 431 2.70 -17.43 -12.51
C PHE A 431 4.14 -17.79 -12.79
N TRP A 432 4.84 -18.32 -11.79
CA TRP A 432 6.15 -18.90 -12.01
C TRP A 432 6.02 -20.01 -13.04
N LYS A 433 6.23 -19.70 -14.33
CA LYS A 433 6.49 -20.69 -15.36
C LYS A 433 7.95 -21.09 -15.17
N PRO A 434 8.28 -22.38 -15.06
CA PRO A 434 9.67 -22.78 -15.14
C PRO A 434 10.21 -22.18 -16.43
N GLU A 435 11.21 -21.32 -16.29
CA GLU A 435 12.13 -21.04 -17.37
C GLU A 435 12.60 -22.40 -17.87
N LYS A 436 12.54 -22.65 -19.18
CA LYS A 436 12.98 -23.90 -19.80
C LYS A 436 14.50 -24.05 -19.62
N ASP A 437 14.95 -24.30 -18.40
CA ASP A 437 16.33 -24.70 -18.09
C ASP A 437 16.37 -26.23 -17.91
N SER A 438 15.90 -26.92 -18.94
CA SER A 438 16.09 -28.36 -19.11
C SER A 438 17.06 -28.68 -20.26
N SER A 439 18.01 -27.78 -20.56
CA SER A 439 19.00 -28.01 -21.64
C SER A 439 20.46 -27.90 -21.20
N LYS A 440 20.76 -27.97 -19.91
CA LYS A 440 22.14 -28.16 -19.40
C LYS A 440 22.13 -28.99 -18.11
N ALA A 441 21.91 -30.30 -18.25
CA ALA A 441 22.37 -31.31 -17.31
C ALA A 441 23.04 -32.41 -18.14
#